data_AF-A0A917KCG2-F1
#
_entry.id   AF-A0A917KCG2-F1
#
_cell.length_a   1.000
_cell.length_b   1.000
_cell.length_c   1.000
_cell.angle_alpha   90.00
_cell.angle_beta   90.00
_cell.angle_gamma   90.00
#
_symmetry.space_group_name_H-M   'P 1'
#
loop_
_entity.id
_entity.type
_entity.pdbx_description
1 polymer ?
#
loop_
_entity_poly.entity_id
_entity_poly.type
_entity_poly.pdbx_seq_one_letter_code
_entity_poly.pdbx_strand_id
1 'polypeptide(L)' 'MVPEWLQSQLRRAFFNHDTKSIQMLNEAFFRYRDKVAEPRQAR' A
#
# COMPACT_ATOMS: atom_id res chain seq x y z
N MET A 1 7.37 -2.68 -7.26
CA MET A 1 8.09 -2.56 -5.96
C MET A 1 7.24 -1.75 -5.01
N VAL A 2 7.17 -2.12 -3.74
CA VAL A 2 6.39 -1.39 -2.72
C VAL A 2 7.20 -0.18 -2.24
N PRO A 3 6.62 1.02 -2.08
CA PRO A 3 7.35 2.17 -1.54
C PRO A 3 7.82 1.93 -0.10
N GLU A 4 9.05 2.36 0.23
CA GLU A 4 9.64 2.19 1.57
C GLU A 4 8.81 2.88 2.67
N TRP A 5 8.20 4.02 2.36
CA TRP A 5 7.32 4.73 3.29
C TRP A 5 6.10 3.86 3.65
N LEU A 6 5.52 3.15 2.68
CA LEU A 6 4.33 2.32 2.89
C LEU A 6 4.68 1.08 3.73
N GLN A 7 5.84 0.48 3.46
CA GLN A 7 6.35 -0.64 4.24
C GLN A 7 6.62 -0.26 5.70
N SER A 8 7.18 0.93 5.94
CA SER A 8 7.44 1.46 7.28
C SER A 8 6.14 1.72 8.05
N GLN A 9 5.12 2.29 7.40
CA GLN A 9 3.81 2.53 8.02
C GLN A 9 3.07 1.23 8.34
N LEU A 10 3.09 0.24 7.44
CA LEU A 10 2.51 -1.08 7.70
C LEU A 10 3.16 -1.73 8.92
N ARG A 11 4.50 -1.75 8.99
CA ARG A 11 5.22 -2.32 10.13
C ARG A 11 4.81 -1.66 11.45
N ARG A 12 4.70 -0.33 11.48
CA ARG A 12 4.26 0.41 12.67
C ARG A 12 2.81 0.11 13.05
N ALA A 13 1.92 0.03 12.07
CA ALA A 13 0.51 -0.28 12.30
C ALA A 13 0.32 -1.70 12.84
N PHE A 14 1.06 -2.69 12.31
CA PHE A 14 1.08 -4.05 12.85
C PHE A 14 1.62 -4.09 14.29
N PHE A 15 2.73 -3.42 14.56
CA PHE A 15 3.32 -3.38 15.91
C PHE A 15 2.36 -2.75 16.94
N ASN A 16 1.62 -1.72 16.54
CA ASN A 16 0.66 -1.04 17.42
C ASN A 16 -0.74 -1.70 17.43
N HIS A 17 -0.94 -2.79 16.69
CA HIS A 17 -2.24 -3.44 16.52
C HIS A 17 -3.34 -2.48 16.01
N ASP A 18 -2.96 -1.47 15.23
CA ASP A 18 -3.87 -0.47 14.67
C ASP A 18 -4.56 -1.01 13.41
N THR A 19 -5.66 -1.72 13.63
CA THR A 19 -6.45 -2.37 12.57
C THR A 19 -7.01 -1.40 11.54
N LYS A 20 -7.36 -0.17 11.93
CA LYS A 20 -7.85 0.86 11.00
C LYS A 20 -6.75 1.29 10.04
N SER A 21 -5.57 1.57 10.58
CA SER A 21 -4.41 1.93 9.75
C SER A 21 -4.00 0.77 8.84
N ILE A 22 -4.03 -0.48 9.32
CA ILE A 22 -3.74 -1.66 8.48
C ILE A 22 -4.69 -1.75 7.29
N GLN A 23 -6.00 -1.59 7.51
CA GLN A 23 -6.99 -1.63 6.41
C GLN A 23 -6.72 -0.53 5.38
N MET A 24 -6.54 0.71 5.83
CA MET A 24 -6.28 1.86 4.95
C MET A 24 -4.98 1.71 4.16
N LEU A 25 -3.90 1.25 4.81
CA LEU A 25 -2.59 1.06 4.17
C LEU A 25 -2.60 -0.12 3.18
N ASN A 26 -3.36 -1.19 3.48
CA ASN A 26 -3.58 -2.28 2.53
C ASN A 26 -4.35 -1.80 1.29
N GLU A 27 -5.40 -0.99 1.45
CA GLU A 27 -6.07 -0.39 0.29
C GLU A 27 -5.10 0.46 -0.55
N ALA A 28 -4.28 1.29 0.09
CA ALA A 28 -3.27 2.09 -0.61
C ALA A 28 -2.26 1.20 -1.36
N PHE A 29 -1.84 0.10 -0.74
CA PHE A 29 -0.96 -0.90 -1.36
C PHE A 29 -1.58 -1.49 -2.62
N PHE A 30 -2.83 -1.94 -2.56
CA PHE A 30 -3.50 -2.55 -3.72
C PHE A 30 -3.70 -1.52 -4.84
N ARG A 31 -4.17 -0.31 -4.52
CA ARG A 31 -4.31 0.76 -5.52
C ARG A 31 -2.98 1.12 -6.19
N TYR A 32 -1.89 1.14 -5.43
CA TYR A 32 -0.56 1.38 -5.97
C TYR A 32 -0.11 0.22 -6.87
N ARG A 33 -0.31 -1.02 -6.42
CA ARG A 33 0.03 -2.22 -7.20
C ARG A 33 -0.71 -2.24 -8.53
N ASP A 34 -2.01 -1.93 -8.53
CA ASP A 34 -2.83 -1.95 -9.74
C ASP A 34 -2.39 -0.84 -10.72
N LYS A 35 -2.06 0.35 -10.22
CA LYS A 35 -1.49 1.44 -11.05
C LYS A 35 -0.11 1.13 -11.63
N VAL A 36 0.69 0.33 -10.94
CA VAL A 36 2.02 -0.10 -11.43
C VAL A 36 1.89 -1.31 -12.37
N ALA A 37 0.87 -2.14 -12.18
CA ALA A 37 0.58 -3.30 -13.01
C ALA A 37 -0.11 -2.96 -14.34
N GLU A 38 -0.70 -1.77 -14.47
CA GLU A 38 -1.10 -1.20 -15.76
C GLU A 38 0.07 -0.44 -16.40
N PRO A 39 0.84 -1.04 -17.34
CA PRO A 39 1.55 -0.23 -18.30
C PRO A 39 0.47 0.48 -19.11
N ARG A 40 0.47 1.82 -19.10
CA ARG A 40 -0.39 2.68 -19.93
C ARG A 40 -0.62 2.04 -21.31
N GLN A 41 -1.74 1.34 -21.50
CA GLN A 41 -2.23 1.08 -22.83
C GLN A 41 -2.89 2.36 -23.29
N ALA A 42 -2.18 2.96 -24.25
CA ALA A 42 -2.55 4.03 -25.16
C ALA A 42 -4.02 4.43 -25.17
N ARG A 43 -4.24 5.73 -25.00
CA ARG A 43 -5.19 6.48 -25.82
C ARG A 43 -4.56 7.78 -26.24
#